data_AF-A0A352B0N1-F1
#
_entry.id   AF-A0A352B0N1-F1
#
_cell.length_a   1.000
_cell.length_b   1.000
_cell.length_c   1.000
_cell.angle_alpha   90.00
_cell.angle_beta   90.00
_cell.angle_gamma   90.00
#
_symmetry.space_group_name_H-M   'P 1'
#
loop_
_entity.id
_entity.type
_entity.pdbx_description
1 polymer ?
#
loop_
_entity_poly.entity_id
_entity_poly.type
_entity_poly.pdbx_seq_one_letter_code
_entity_poly.pdbx_strand_id
1 'polypeptide(L)'
;GAAINFDLPALGYACTLAMARKTYNLESYRLNAVAYAVGHEDFQHHDALADSDACARIALDMAARHEVDSLEDLLIKTKQRLKPLVV
;
A
#
# COMPACT_ATOMS: atom_id res chain seq x y z
N GLY A 1 -10.60 -22.28 20.11
CA GLY A 1 -9.61 -21.18 20.15
C GLY A 1 -10.20 -20.07 21.00
N ALA A 2 -9.44 -19.52 21.94
CA ALA A 2 -9.90 -18.40 22.75
C ALA A 2 -10.14 -17.18 21.85
N ALA A 3 -11.37 -16.70 21.76
CA ALA A 3 -11.68 -15.44 21.11
C ALA A 3 -11.21 -14.31 22.03
N ILE A 4 -10.32 -13.47 21.53
CA ILE A 4 -9.86 -12.28 22.25
C ILE A 4 -10.93 -11.20 21.99
N ASN A 5 -11.79 -10.94 22.98
CA ASN A 5 -12.88 -9.97 22.86
C ASN A 5 -12.36 -8.60 23.30
N PHE A 6 -11.84 -7.82 22.37
CA PHE A 6 -11.42 -6.44 22.58
C PHE A 6 -11.93 -5.58 21.43
N ASP A 7 -12.52 -4.43 21.76
CA ASP A 7 -12.97 -3.46 20.76
C ASP A 7 -11.75 -2.91 20.03
N LEU A 8 -11.66 -3.11 18.71
CA LEU A 8 -10.59 -2.49 17.95
C LEU A 8 -10.72 -0.96 18.05
N PRO A 9 -9.61 -0.23 18.22
CA PRO A 9 -9.64 1.21 18.06
C PRO A 9 -10.11 1.55 16.64
N ALA A 10 -10.71 2.73 16.48
CA ALA A 10 -11.13 3.22 15.18
C ALA A 10 -9.88 3.46 14.29
N LEU A 11 -9.49 2.43 13.54
CA LEU A 11 -8.33 2.45 12.66
C LEU A 11 -8.76 2.76 11.23
N GLY A 12 -7.94 3.55 10.53
CA GLY A 12 -8.05 3.77 9.10
C GLY A 12 -6.95 3.02 8.35
N TYR A 13 -7.22 2.61 7.12
CA TYR A 13 -6.21 2.03 6.23
C TYR A 13 -6.25 2.66 4.83
N ALA A 14 -5.09 2.66 4.19
CA ALA A 14 -4.90 3.00 2.79
C ALA A 14 -4.41 1.77 2.03
N CYS A 15 -4.87 1.57 0.80
CA CYS A 15 -4.53 0.39 0.00
C CYS A 15 -3.53 0.78 -1.10
N THR A 16 -2.29 0.32 -0.97
CA THR A 16 -1.20 0.57 -1.95
C THR A 16 -1.58 0.07 -3.35
N LEU A 17 -2.28 -1.05 -3.48
CA LEU A 17 -2.80 -1.55 -4.76
C LEU A 17 -3.79 -0.57 -5.42
N ALA A 18 -4.69 0.03 -4.64
CA ALA A 18 -5.67 0.98 -5.18
C ALA A 18 -4.99 2.26 -5.68
N MET A 19 -3.99 2.75 -4.94
CA MET A 19 -3.16 3.89 -5.35
C MET A 19 -2.28 3.55 -6.57
N ALA A 20 -1.70 2.34 -6.61
CA ALA A 20 -0.85 1.88 -7.70
C ALA A 20 -1.59 1.89 -9.05
N ARG A 21 -2.85 1.43 -9.08
CA ARG A 21 -3.73 1.47 -10.27
C ARG A 21 -4.04 2.88 -10.79
N LYS A 22 -3.74 3.92 -10.01
CA LYS A 22 -3.93 5.32 -10.36
C LYS A 22 -2.62 6.05 -10.66
N THR A 23 -1.49 5.42 -10.36
CA THR A 23 -0.15 6.01 -10.49
C THR A 23 0.64 5.38 -11.64
N TYR A 24 0.52 4.06 -11.81
CA TYR A 24 1.26 3.33 -12.83
C TYR A 24 0.38 2.92 -14.01
N ASN A 25 1.01 2.53 -15.11
CA ASN A 25 0.38 1.89 -16.26
C ASN A 25 1.06 0.54 -16.52
N LEU A 26 0.76 -0.46 -15.68
CA LEU A 26 1.35 -1.79 -15.72
C LEU A 26 0.39 -2.82 -16.30
N GLU A 27 0.92 -3.85 -16.95
CA GLU A 27 0.15 -5.01 -17.42
C GLU A 27 -0.39 -5.87 -16.26
N SER A 28 0.28 -5.84 -15.11
CA SER A 28 -0.12 -6.54 -13.89
C SER A 28 0.09 -5.69 -12.65
N TYR A 29 -0.82 -5.82 -11.69
CA TYR A 29 -0.75 -5.15 -10.38
C TYR A 29 -0.62 -6.15 -9.23
N ARG A 30 -0.08 -7.34 -9.50
CA ARG A 30 0.38 -8.21 -8.42
C ARG A 30 1.54 -7.54 -7.68
N LEU A 31 1.69 -7.82 -6.39
CA LEU A 31 2.66 -7.14 -5.54
C LEU A 31 4.08 -7.19 -6.13
N ASN A 32 4.51 -8.35 -6.61
CA ASN A 32 5.81 -8.53 -7.26
C ASN A 32 5.98 -7.66 -8.53
N ALA A 33 4.94 -7.51 -9.35
CA ALA A 33 5.00 -6.70 -10.57
C ALA A 33 5.11 -5.20 -10.24
N VAL A 34 4.40 -4.74 -9.22
CA VAL A 34 4.49 -3.34 -8.76
C VAL A 34 5.82 -3.08 -8.06
N ALA A 35 6.31 -4.03 -7.24
CA ALA A 35 7.61 -3.95 -6.57
C ALA A 35 8.75 -3.87 -7.60
N TYR A 36 8.71 -4.71 -8.63
CA TYR A 36 9.66 -4.66 -9.74
C TYR A 36 9.63 -3.30 -10.46
N ALA A 37 8.42 -2.75 -10.71
CA ALA A 37 8.26 -1.45 -11.37
C ALA A 37 8.85 -0.26 -10.57
N VAL A 38 9.05 -0.43 -9.27
CA VAL A 38 9.71 0.57 -8.39
C VAL A 38 11.18 0.21 -8.09
N GLY A 39 11.75 -0.76 -8.81
CA GLY A 39 13.16 -1.17 -8.68
C GLY A 39 13.45 -2.10 -7.50
N HIS A 40 12.45 -2.80 -6.98
CA HIS A 40 12.60 -3.76 -5.89
C HIS A 40 12.50 -5.20 -6.41
N GLU A 41 13.65 -5.77 -6.81
CA GLU A 41 13.73 -7.00 -7.61
C GLU A 41 13.91 -8.29 -6.77
N ASP A 42 14.63 -8.24 -5.65
CA ASP A 42 14.98 -9.41 -4.81
C ASP A 42 14.00 -9.63 -3.64
N PHE A 43 12.74 -9.84 -3.99
CA PHE A 43 11.68 -9.98 -3.02
C PHE A 43 11.32 -11.44 -2.72
N GLN A 44 11.59 -11.91 -1.49
CA GLN A 44 11.07 -13.21 -1.01
C GLN A 44 9.56 -13.11 -0.75
N HIS A 45 8.76 -13.34 -1.79
CA HIS A 45 7.31 -13.40 -1.69
C HIS A 45 6.91 -14.57 -0.79
N HIS A 46 6.04 -14.30 0.21
CA HIS A 46 5.56 -15.16 1.31
C HIS A 46 6.14 -14.89 2.71
N ASP A 47 7.00 -13.88 2.88
CA ASP A 47 7.29 -13.31 4.21
C ASP A 47 6.45 -12.03 4.43
N ALA A 48 5.65 -12.00 5.49
CA ALA A 48 4.83 -10.84 5.83
C ALA A 48 5.65 -9.57 6.11
N LEU A 49 6.86 -9.73 6.66
CA LEU A 49 7.80 -8.62 6.84
C LEU A 49 8.21 -8.04 5.49
N ALA A 50 8.56 -8.93 4.57
CA ALA A 50 8.92 -8.56 3.23
C ALA A 50 7.71 -7.86 2.56
N ASP A 51 6.50 -8.43 2.63
CA ASP A 51 5.34 -7.89 1.90
C ASP A 51 5.02 -6.45 2.40
N SER A 52 5.25 -6.21 3.70
CA SER A 52 5.12 -4.90 4.33
C SER A 52 6.19 -3.91 3.85
N ASP A 53 7.45 -4.32 3.74
CA ASP A 53 8.54 -3.49 3.20
C ASP A 53 8.28 -3.10 1.73
N ALA A 54 7.85 -4.06 0.90
CA ALA A 54 7.48 -3.80 -0.48
C ALA A 54 6.33 -2.79 -0.58
N CYS A 55 5.29 -2.93 0.25
CA CYS A 55 4.19 -1.96 0.29
C CYS A 55 4.64 -0.56 0.70
N ALA A 56 5.53 -0.45 1.70
CA ALA A 56 6.07 0.84 2.14
C ALA A 56 6.88 1.52 1.03
N ARG A 57 7.76 0.78 0.35
CA ARG A 57 8.54 1.29 -0.80
C ARG A 57 7.65 1.76 -1.94
N ILE A 58 6.63 0.97 -2.29
CA ILE A 58 5.66 1.35 -3.32
C ILE A 58 4.94 2.65 -2.93
N ALA A 59 4.55 2.82 -1.66
CA ALA A 59 3.92 4.05 -1.19
C ALA A 59 4.84 5.27 -1.31
N LEU A 60 6.11 5.12 -0.92
CA LEU A 60 7.13 6.17 -1.03
C LEU A 60 7.42 6.55 -2.48
N ASP A 61 7.53 5.57 -3.38
CA ASP A 61 7.73 5.83 -4.81
C ASP A 61 6.54 6.59 -5.41
N MET A 62 5.30 6.20 -5.06
CA MET A 62 4.12 6.96 -5.49
C MET A 62 4.12 8.38 -4.92
N ALA A 63 4.48 8.57 -3.65
CA ALA A 63 4.56 9.88 -3.03
C ALA A 63 5.57 10.79 -3.77
N ALA A 64 6.76 10.25 -4.08
CA ALA A 64 7.77 10.96 -4.85
C ALA A 64 7.28 11.34 -6.26
N ARG A 65 6.61 10.44 -6.98
CA ARG A 65 6.07 10.71 -8.33
C ARG A 65 4.95 11.76 -8.34
N HIS A 66 4.17 11.84 -7.27
CA HIS A 66 3.09 12.82 -7.14
C HIS A 66 3.52 14.13 -6.48
N GLU A 67 4.80 14.24 -6.09
CA GLU A 67 5.40 15.39 -5.42
C GLU A 67 4.65 15.75 -4.13
N VAL A 68 4.43 14.75 -3.26
CA VAL A 68 3.72 14.91 -1.99
C VAL A 68 4.49 14.30 -0.83
N ASP A 69 4.38 14.92 0.34
CA ASP A 69 5.10 14.52 1.56
C ASP A 69 4.19 13.89 2.63
N SER A 70 2.88 13.74 2.33
CA SER A 70 1.90 13.17 3.24
C SER A 70 1.08 12.05 2.58
N LEU A 71 0.60 11.11 3.41
CA LEU A 71 -0.28 10.05 2.94
C LEU A 71 -1.63 10.63 2.49
N GLU A 72 -2.11 11.66 3.17
CA GLU A 72 -3.36 12.37 2.87
C GLU A 72 -3.32 12.99 1.47
N ASP A 73 -2.24 13.70 1.13
CA ASP A 73 -2.07 14.30 -0.19
C ASP A 73 -1.92 13.24 -1.28
N LEU A 74 -1.20 12.15 -0.99
CA LEU A 74 -1.10 11.02 -1.91
C LEU A 74 -2.46 10.39 -2.19
N LEU A 75 -3.30 10.21 -1.16
CA LEU A 75 -4.66 9.72 -1.32
C LEU A 75 -5.51 10.67 -2.19
N ILE A 76 -5.38 11.98 -2.00
CA ILE A 76 -6.07 12.97 -2.85
C ILE A 76 -5.62 12.86 -4.31
N LYS A 77 -4.31 12.84 -4.57
CA LYS A 77 -3.73 12.74 -5.93
C LYS A 77 -4.14 11.45 -6.63
N THR A 78 -4.23 10.35 -5.88
CA THR A 78 -4.66 9.03 -6.39
C THR A 78 -6.17 8.80 -6.33
N LYS A 79 -6.96 9.83 -5.97
CA LYS A 79 -8.43 9.75 -5.86
C LYS A 79 -8.90 8.62 -4.92
N GLN A 80 -8.13 8.35 -3.88
CA GLN A 80 -8.43 7.39 -2.81
C GLN A 80 -8.80 8.13 -1.51
N ARG A 81 -9.23 7.36 -0.50
CA ARG A 81 -9.56 7.87 0.84
C ARG A 81 -9.10 6.86 1.88
N LEU A 82 -8.82 7.32 3.10
CA LEU A 82 -8.70 6.43 4.25
C LEU A 82 -10.00 5.66 4.43
N LYS A 83 -9.90 4.35 4.55
CA LYS A 83 -11.05 3.46 4.76
C LYS A 83 -11.06 3.01 6.22
N PRO A 84 -12.22 2.92 6.87
CA PRO A 84 -12.29 2.35 8.20
C PRO A 84 -11.91 0.87 8.14
N LEU A 85 -11.09 0.43 9.09
CA LEU A 85 -10.83 -0.98 9.34
C LEU A 85 -11.99 -1.52 10.17
N VAL A 86 -13.01 -2.04 9.51
CA VAL A 86 -14.13 -2.74 10.14
C VAL A 86 -13.87 -4.23 9.97
N VAL A 87 -13.76 -4.96 11.09
CA VAL A 87 -13.67 -6.43 11.12
C VAL A 87 -15.05 -7.05 11.28
#